data_AF-A0A0L1JVE6-F1
#
_entry.id   AF-A0A0L1JVE6-F1
#
_cell.length_a   1.000
_cell.length_b   1.000
_cell.length_c   1.000
_cell.angle_alpha   90.00
_cell.angle_beta   90.00
_cell.angle_gamma   90.00
#
_symmetry.space_group_name_H-M   'P 1'
#
loop_
_entity.id
_entity.type
_entity.pdbx_description
1 polymer ?
#
loop_
_entity_poly.entity_id
_entity_poly.type
_entity_poly.pdbx_seq_one_letter_code
_entity_poly.pdbx_strand_id
1 'polypeptide(L)'
;MAAMVLNAVPILELGSRTFGGLVMLVGVGLALWAGMGFRTRHTPIHPGHTPTALITTGAFSINRNPIYTGMVLITLGIGLSQGSLLGILPAVALWYGLDRHFAAPEEAKLIETFGDEGRAYVEKVRRW
;
A
#
# COMPACT_ATOMS: atom_id res chain seq x y z
N MET A 1 -0.09 -41.01 -15.15
CA MET A 1 0.75 -39.82 -14.86
C MET A 1 0.20 -38.52 -15.47
N ALA A 2 -0.35 -38.51 -16.69
CA ALA A 2 -0.92 -37.30 -17.32
C ALA A 2 -2.17 -36.70 -16.61
N ALA A 3 -3.02 -37.53 -15.99
CA ALA A 3 -4.20 -37.06 -15.24
C ALA A 3 -3.85 -36.29 -13.95
N MET A 4 -2.66 -36.49 -13.38
CA MET A 4 -2.23 -35.78 -12.17
C MET A 4 -1.75 -34.36 -12.51
N VAL A 5 -1.15 -34.17 -13.69
CA VAL A 5 -0.72 -32.86 -14.19
C VAL A 5 -1.94 -31.99 -14.50
N LEU A 6 -2.97 -32.54 -15.14
CA LEU A 6 -4.23 -31.83 -15.44
C LEU A 6 -5.05 -31.47 -14.19
N ASN A 7 -4.88 -32.16 -13.07
CA ASN A 7 -5.52 -31.81 -11.80
C ASN A 7 -4.68 -30.82 -10.97
N ALA A 8 -3.35 -30.88 -11.07
CA ALA A 8 -2.46 -29.97 -10.36
C ALA A 8 -2.55 -28.53 -10.90
N VAL A 9 -2.72 -28.35 -12.21
CA VAL A 9 -2.89 -27.02 -12.84
C VAL A 9 -4.09 -26.25 -12.26
N PRO A 10 -5.33 -26.79 -12.21
CA PRO A 10 -6.47 -26.12 -11.58
C PRO A 10 -6.32 -25.93 -10.07
N ILE A 11 -5.64 -26.83 -9.34
CA ILE A 11 -5.35 -26.63 -7.90
C ILE A 11 -4.35 -25.50 -7.70
N LEU A 12 -3.32 -25.38 -8.54
CA LEU A 12 -2.34 -24.30 -8.53
C LEU A 12 -2.98 -22.97 -8.95
N GLU A 13 -3.88 -22.98 -9.93
CA GLU A 13 -4.67 -21.80 -10.31
C GLU A 13 -5.68 -21.37 -9.23
N LEU A 14 -6.32 -22.33 -8.55
CA LEU A 14 -7.19 -22.00 -7.42
C LEU A 14 -6.37 -21.43 -6.26
N GLY A 15 -5.20 -22.01 -5.98
CA GLY A 15 -4.26 -21.52 -4.98
C GLY A 15 -3.77 -20.10 -5.28
N SER A 16 -3.40 -19.81 -6.53
CA SER A 16 -2.95 -18.48 -6.94
C SER A 16 -4.07 -17.44 -6.88
N ARG A 17 -5.29 -17.81 -7.30
CA ARG A 17 -6.49 -16.96 -7.18
C ARG A 17 -6.84 -16.65 -5.73
N THR A 18 -6.88 -17.67 -4.86
CA THR A 18 -7.17 -17.47 -3.44
C THR A 18 -6.09 -16.62 -2.78
N PHE A 19 -4.81 -16.91 -3.03
CA PHE A 19 -3.70 -16.14 -2.48
C PHE A 19 -3.73 -14.68 -2.96
N GLY A 20 -3.89 -14.45 -4.27
CA GLY A 20 -4.04 -13.12 -4.83
C GLY A 20 -5.22 -12.36 -4.23
N GLY A 21 -6.37 -13.01 -4.08
CA GLY A 21 -7.55 -12.45 -3.42
C GLY A 21 -7.30 -12.05 -1.96
N LEU A 22 -6.58 -12.88 -1.19
CA LEU A 22 -6.19 -12.55 0.19
C LEU A 22 -5.28 -11.33 0.24
N VAL A 23 -4.29 -11.25 -0.66
CA VAL A 23 -3.39 -10.08 -0.75
C VAL A 23 -4.17 -8.80 -1.09
N MET A 24 -5.15 -8.89 -2.00
CA MET A 24 -6.04 -7.76 -2.30
C MET A 24 -6.87 -7.34 -1.09
N LEU A 25 -7.45 -8.29 -0.35
CA LEU A 25 -8.26 -8.00 0.83
C LEU A 25 -7.43 -7.30 1.92
N VAL A 26 -6.20 -7.74 2.15
CA VAL A 26 -5.27 -7.07 3.06
C VAL A 26 -4.98 -5.64 2.59
N GLY A 27 -4.74 -5.44 1.28
CA GLY A 27 -4.51 -4.13 0.71
C GLY A 27 -5.69 -3.17 0.88
N VAL A 28 -6.92 -3.65 0.63
CA VAL A 28 -8.15 -2.88 0.86
C VAL A 28 -8.32 -2.55 2.34
N GLY A 29 -8.15 -3.54 3.22
CA GLY A 29 -8.25 -3.34 4.67
C GLY A 29 -7.28 -2.29 5.19
N LEU A 30 -6.03 -2.31 4.72
CA LEU A 30 -5.01 -1.33 5.09
C LEU A 30 -5.37 0.09 4.60
N ALA A 31 -5.85 0.22 3.36
CA ALA A 31 -6.26 1.51 2.80
C ALA A 31 -7.46 2.10 3.56
N LEU A 32 -8.45 1.27 3.91
CA LEU A 32 -9.61 1.69 4.70
C LEU A 32 -9.21 2.10 6.13
N TRP A 33 -8.35 1.30 6.78
CA TRP A 33 -7.86 1.62 8.12
C TRP A 33 -7.08 2.94 8.15
N ALA A 34 -6.23 3.17 7.15
CA ALA A 34 -5.53 4.44 6.99
C ALA A 34 -6.50 5.61 6.72
N GLY A 35 -7.48 5.41 5.83
CA GLY A 35 -8.49 6.41 5.49
C GLY A 35 -9.34 6.85 6.68
N MET A 36 -9.60 5.95 7.64
CA MET A 36 -10.25 6.30 8.90
C MET A 36 -9.44 7.33 9.69
N GLY A 37 -8.10 7.26 9.67
CA GLY A 37 -7.22 8.23 10.32
C GLY A 37 -7.47 9.66 9.81
N PHE A 38 -7.51 9.85 8.49
CA PHE A 38 -7.81 11.17 7.89
C PHE A 38 -9.20 11.67 8.25
N ARG A 39 -10.19 10.77 8.21
CA ARG A 39 -11.59 11.11 8.52
C ARG A 39 -11.74 11.58 9.96
N THR A 40 -11.05 10.92 10.90
CA THR A 40 -11.07 11.30 12.33
C THR A 40 -10.33 12.60 12.64
N ARG A 41 -9.40 13.03 11.78
CA ARG A 41 -8.55 14.21 11.98
C ARG A 41 -8.88 15.39 11.06
N HIS A 42 -9.94 15.28 10.25
CA HIS A 42 -10.39 16.30 9.28
C HIS A 42 -9.27 16.86 8.38
N THR A 43 -8.27 16.04 8.05
CA THR A 43 -7.18 16.46 7.14
C THR A 43 -7.49 15.97 5.72
N PRO A 44 -7.14 16.74 4.67
CA PRO A 44 -7.37 16.31 3.29
C PRO A 44 -6.64 14.99 3.00
N ILE A 45 -7.36 14.03 2.41
CA ILE A 45 -6.79 12.75 1.97
C ILE A 45 -6.08 12.84 0.61
N HIS A 46 -6.26 13.97 -0.10
CA HIS A 46 -5.75 14.16 -1.45
C HIS A 46 -4.30 14.65 -1.42
N PRO A 47 -3.39 13.97 -2.14
CA PRO A 47 -2.00 14.39 -2.27
C PRO A 47 -1.88 15.84 -2.75
N GLY A 48 -0.80 16.51 -2.36
CA GLY A 48 -0.50 17.88 -2.79
C GLY A 48 -1.14 19.00 -1.95
N HIS A 49 -2.12 18.69 -1.10
CA HIS A 49 -2.68 19.67 -0.15
C HIS A 49 -1.77 19.87 1.07
N THR A 50 -1.90 21.00 1.76
CA THR A 50 -1.14 21.22 3.00
C THR A 50 -1.82 20.44 4.12
N PRO A 51 -1.12 19.50 4.78
CA PRO A 51 -1.72 18.69 5.85
C PRO A 51 -2.07 19.59 7.04
N THR A 52 -3.29 19.45 7.58
CA THR A 52 -3.75 20.24 8.74
C THR A 52 -3.47 19.54 10.07
N ALA A 53 -3.14 18.25 10.04
CA ALA A 53 -2.79 17.46 11.21
C ALA A 53 -1.73 16.40 10.86
N LEU A 54 -0.80 16.17 11.80
CA LEU A 54 0.18 15.09 11.72
C LEU A 54 -0.44 13.79 12.28
N ILE A 55 -0.75 12.85 11.39
CA ILE A 55 -1.35 11.55 11.76
C ILE A 55 -0.23 10.53 11.98
N THR A 56 -0.04 10.09 13.22
CA THR A 56 1.05 9.16 13.61
C THR A 56 0.53 7.85 14.24
N THR A 57 -0.78 7.68 14.32
CA THR A 57 -1.45 6.55 14.98
C THR A 57 -2.13 5.60 14.00
N GLY A 58 -2.47 4.40 14.45
CA GLY A 58 -3.12 3.39 13.61
C GLY A 58 -2.19 2.94 12.49
N ALA A 59 -2.68 2.86 11.25
CA ALA A 59 -1.87 2.45 10.10
C ALA A 59 -0.61 3.31 9.90
N PHE A 60 -0.69 4.60 10.23
CA PHE A 60 0.43 5.55 10.15
C PHE A 60 1.55 5.33 11.18
N SER A 61 1.31 4.50 12.21
CA SER A 61 2.37 4.09 13.13
C SER A 61 3.24 2.95 12.58
N ILE A 62 2.77 2.25 11.54
CA ILE A 62 3.44 1.08 10.96
C ILE A 62 4.34 1.49 9.79
N ASN A 63 3.79 2.31 8.88
CA ASN A 63 4.54 2.99 7.82
C ASN A 63 3.85 4.33 7.51
N ARG A 64 4.58 5.23 6.86
CA ARG A 64 4.09 6.60 6.57
C ARG A 64 3.16 6.66 5.36
N ASN A 65 3.09 5.61 4.53
CA ASN A 65 2.31 5.56 3.29
C ASN A 65 1.37 4.32 3.22
N PRO A 66 0.48 4.11 4.21
CA PRO A 66 -0.29 2.88 4.31
C PRO A 66 -1.35 2.76 3.21
N ILE A 67 -1.90 3.88 2.73
CA ILE A 67 -2.83 3.88 1.59
C ILE A 67 -2.11 3.40 0.31
N TYR A 68 -0.93 3.94 0.04
CA TYR A 68 -0.12 3.53 -1.12
C TYR A 68 0.34 2.07 -1.01
N THR A 69 0.70 1.63 0.20
CA THR A 69 0.96 0.21 0.47
C THR A 69 -0.25 -0.64 0.11
N GLY A 70 -1.45 -0.21 0.51
CA GLY A 70 -2.70 -0.87 0.14
C GLY A 70 -2.92 -0.93 -1.38
N MET A 71 -2.66 0.16 -2.11
CA MET A 71 -2.76 0.20 -3.58
C MET A 71 -1.78 -0.78 -4.24
N VAL A 72 -0.53 -0.82 -3.80
CA VAL A 72 0.49 -1.76 -4.30
C VAL A 72 0.08 -3.20 -4.02
N LEU A 73 -0.44 -3.51 -2.83
CA LEU A 73 -0.93 -4.85 -2.49
C LEU A 73 -2.13 -5.26 -3.35
N ILE A 74 -3.06 -4.35 -3.63
CA ILE A 74 -4.20 -4.63 -4.52
C ILE A 74 -3.69 -4.97 -5.92
N THR A 75 -2.78 -4.16 -6.49
CA THR A 75 -2.19 -4.43 -7.80
C THR A 75 -1.40 -5.75 -7.83
N LEU A 76 -0.64 -6.03 -6.77
CA LEU A 76 0.10 -7.29 -6.63
C LEU A 76 -0.84 -8.49 -6.56
N GLY A 77 -1.91 -8.41 -5.76
CA GLY A 77 -2.89 -9.47 -5.62
C GLY A 77 -3.63 -9.76 -6.94
N ILE A 78 -3.93 -8.73 -7.74
CA ILE A 78 -4.46 -8.90 -9.11
C ILE A 78 -3.48 -9.71 -9.97
N GLY A 79 -2.19 -9.37 -9.94
CA GLY A 79 -1.16 -10.09 -10.70
C GLY A 79 -1.01 -11.55 -10.25
N LEU A 80 -0.96 -11.78 -8.93
CA LEU A 80 -0.87 -13.12 -8.33
C LEU A 80 -2.10 -13.98 -8.65
N SER A 81 -3.30 -13.38 -8.68
CA SER A 81 -4.54 -14.10 -8.98
C SER A 81 -4.58 -14.67 -10.41
N GLN A 82 -3.76 -14.13 -11.30
CA GLN A 82 -3.60 -14.61 -12.69
C GLN A 82 -2.51 -15.69 -12.81
N GLY A 83 -1.82 -16.04 -11.72
CA GLY A 83 -0.72 -17.02 -11.76
C GLY A 83 0.51 -16.56 -12.55
N SER A 84 0.63 -15.27 -12.87
CA SER A 84 1.69 -14.74 -13.73
C SER A 84 2.69 -13.88 -12.95
N LEU A 85 3.97 -14.25 -13.01
CA LEU A 85 5.06 -13.44 -12.44
C LEU A 85 5.16 -12.06 -13.10
N LEU A 86 4.70 -11.92 -14.36
CA LEU A 86 4.63 -10.62 -15.03
C LEU A 86 3.63 -9.68 -14.35
N GLY A 87 2.65 -10.22 -13.62
CA GLY A 87 1.71 -9.45 -12.80
C GLY A 87 2.36 -8.71 -11.62
N ILE A 88 3.61 -9.02 -11.28
CA ILE A 88 4.40 -8.30 -10.27
C ILE A 88 4.94 -6.98 -10.84
N LEU A 89 5.21 -6.91 -12.15
CA LEU A 89 5.81 -5.72 -12.77
C LEU A 89 4.95 -4.46 -12.60
N PRO A 90 3.61 -4.50 -12.83
CA PRO A 90 2.77 -3.33 -12.55
C PRO A 90 2.80 -2.88 -11.09
N ALA A 91 2.88 -3.80 -10.12
CA ALA A 91 2.95 -3.46 -8.71
C ALA A 91 4.28 -2.78 -8.34
N VAL A 92 5.40 -3.26 -8.89
CA VAL A 92 6.72 -2.64 -8.72
C VAL A 92 6.78 -1.27 -9.39
N ALA A 93 6.25 -1.14 -10.62
CA ALA A 93 6.17 0.13 -11.33
C ALA A 93 5.30 1.15 -10.56
N LEU A 94 4.16 0.70 -10.03
CA LEU A 94 3.28 1.54 -9.21
C LEU A 94 3.98 1.97 -7.92
N TRP A 95 4.61 1.05 -7.20
CA TRP A 95 5.38 1.37 -6.00
C TRP A 95 6.45 2.44 -6.28
N TYR A 96 7.23 2.26 -7.34
CA TYR A 96 8.27 3.21 -7.72
C TYR A 96 7.70 4.59 -8.07
N GLY A 97 6.61 4.63 -8.84
CA GLY A 97 5.91 5.86 -9.18
C GLY A 97 5.35 6.58 -7.96
N LEU A 98 4.71 5.84 -7.05
CA LEU A 98 4.17 6.37 -5.80
C LEU A 98 5.29 6.89 -4.89
N ASP A 99 6.41 6.19 -4.79
CA ASP A 99 7.55 6.61 -3.95
C ASP A 99 8.12 7.94 -4.42
N ARG A 100 8.39 8.07 -5.72
CA ARG A 100 9.08 9.22 -6.30
C ARG A 100 8.19 10.44 -6.46
N HIS A 101 6.94 10.24 -6.87
CA HIS A 101 6.06 11.36 -7.23
C HIS A 101 5.15 11.80 -6.08
N PHE A 102 4.97 10.98 -5.03
CA PHE A 102 4.03 11.27 -3.96
C PHE A 102 4.66 11.11 -2.57
N ALA A 103 5.13 9.93 -2.21
CA ALA A 103 5.59 9.65 -0.83
C ALA A 103 6.77 10.55 -0.40
N ALA A 104 7.81 10.68 -1.24
CA ALA A 104 8.95 11.54 -0.92
C ALA A 104 8.59 13.05 -0.85
N PRO A 105 7.84 13.62 -1.82
CA PRO A 105 7.33 14.98 -1.69
C PRO A 105 6.44 15.22 -0.45
N GLU A 106 5.57 14.27 -0.11
CA GLU A 106 4.69 14.38 1.06
C GLU A 106 5.48 14.38 2.37
N GLU A 107 6.54 13.56 2.50
CA GLU A 107 7.43 13.61 3.66
C GLU A 107 8.14 14.95 3.82
N ALA A 108 8.65 15.51 2.73
CA ALA A 108 9.25 16.84 2.75
C ALA A 108 8.24 17.89 3.24
N LYS A 109 7.00 17.80 2.75
CA LYS A 109 5.90 18.68 3.16
C LYS A 109 5.50 18.50 4.62
N LEU A 110 5.55 17.28 5.17
CA LEU A 110 5.32 17.04 6.60
C LEU A 110 6.38 17.73 7.46
N ILE A 111 7.65 17.66 7.06
CA ILE A 111 8.75 18.35 7.77
C ILE A 111 8.61 19.87 7.66
N GLU A 112 8.27 20.37 6.46
CA GLU A 112 8.03 21.81 6.24
C GLU A 112 6.86 22.33 7.09
N THR A 113 5.78 21.57 7.19
CA THR A 113 4.55 21.99 7.88
C THR A 113 4.64 21.85 9.40
N PHE A 114 5.25 20.77 9.90
CA PHE A 114 5.24 20.42 11.33
C PHE A 114 6.61 20.53 12.01
N GLY A 115 7.65 20.98 11.29
CA GLY A 115 8.98 21.19 11.86
C GLY A 115 9.57 19.95 12.52
N ASP A 116 10.00 20.10 13.77
CA ASP A 116 10.68 19.03 14.53
C ASP A 116 9.78 17.82 14.80
N GLU A 117 8.46 18.01 14.98
CA GLU A 117 7.52 16.90 15.13
C GLU A 117 7.43 16.07 13.84
N GLY A 118 7.38 16.74 12.69
CA GLY A 118 7.40 16.10 11.37
C GLY A 118 8.70 15.32 11.15
N ARG A 119 9.85 15.91 11.50
CA ARG A 119 11.17 15.26 11.41
C ARG A 119 11.25 14.02 12.30
N ALA A 120 10.87 14.14 13.57
CA ALA A 120 10.89 13.04 14.51
C ALA A 120 10.00 11.87 14.04
N TYR A 121 8.83 12.18 13.46
CA TYR A 121 7.97 11.17 12.87
C TYR A 121 8.61 10.49 11.65
N VAL A 122 9.22 11.26 10.75
CA VAL A 122 9.89 10.73 9.55
C VAL A 122 11.06 9.82 9.90
N GLU A 123 11.83 10.16 10.94
CA GLU A 123 12.95 9.34 11.44
C GLU A 123 12.48 8.08 12.16
N LYS A 124 11.38 8.15 12.91
CA LYS A 124 10.88 7.04 13.73
C LYS A 124 10.14 5.97 12.93
N VAL A 125 9.33 6.37 11.95
CA VAL A 125 8.49 5.47 11.18
C VAL A 125 9.12 5.26 9.80
N ARG A 126 9.01 4.06 9.22
CA ARG A 126 9.50 3.77 7.86
C ARG A 126 8.57 4.34 6.79
N ARG A 127 9.09 4.57 5.57
CA ARG A 127 8.28 5.08 4.45
C ARG A 127 7.21 4.12 3.98
N TRP A 128 7.60 2.88 3.72
CA TRP A 128 6.76 1.79 3.23
C TRP A 128 6.73 0.68 4.25
#